data_AF-A0A0M8MMR3-F1
#
_entry.id   AF-A0A0M8MMR3-F1
#
_cell.length_a   1.000
_cell.length_b   1.000
_cell.length_c   1.000
_cell.angle_alpha   90.00
_cell.angle_beta   90.00
_cell.angle_gamma   90.00
#
_symmetry.space_group_name_H-M   'P 1'
#
loop_
_entity.id
_entity.type
_entity.pdbx_description
1 polymer ?
#
loop_
_entity_poly.entity_id
_entity_poly.type
_entity_poly.pdbx_seq_one_letter_code
_entity_poly.pdbx_strand_id
1 'polypeptide(L)' 'MSQNNADDVAKVAGIVAQTRSDVGTRTFDEIRHVLAQRLEQTGIALPDDEIDELVRQISTGDAAAPDRP' A
#
# COMPACT_ATOMS: atom_id res chain seq x y z
N MET A 1 5.79 -13.99 21.58
CA MET A 1 4.98 -12.84 21.15
C MET A 1 5.17 -12.66 19.64
N SER A 2 4.42 -13.42 18.84
CA SER A 2 4.57 -13.45 17.37
C SER A 2 3.26 -13.15 16.64
N GLN A 3 2.21 -12.73 17.37
CA GLN A 3 0.91 -12.38 16.79
C GLN A 3 0.95 -11.02 16.08
N ASN A 4 1.76 -10.07 16.57
CA ASN A 4 1.80 -8.70 16.05
C ASN A 4 2.04 -8.63 14.54
N ASN A 5 2.98 -9.42 14.02
CA ASN A 5 3.40 -9.33 12.62
C ASN A 5 2.33 -9.81 11.62
N ALA A 6 1.50 -10.78 12.00
CA ALA A 6 0.45 -11.31 11.11
C ALA A 6 -0.74 -10.35 11.03
N ASP A 7 -1.12 -9.75 12.17
CA ASP A 7 -2.16 -8.73 12.24
C ASP A 7 -1.78 -7.47 11.47
N ASP A 8 -0.51 -7.05 11.52
CA ASP A 8 -0.05 -5.86 10.81
C ASP A 8 0.01 -6.08 9.29
N VAL A 9 0.43 -7.26 8.81
CA VAL A 9 0.39 -7.59 7.37
C VAL A 9 -1.05 -7.57 6.84
N ALA A 10 -2.00 -8.13 7.59
CA ALA A 10 -3.42 -8.12 7.20
C ALA A 10 -3.99 -6.70 7.14
N LYS A 11 -3.62 -5.83 8.09
CA LYS A 11 -4.00 -4.41 8.07
C LYS A 11 -3.40 -3.68 6.88
N VAL A 12 -2.10 -3.84 6.60
CA VAL A 12 -1.43 -3.22 5.45
C VAL A 12 -2.13 -3.61 4.15
N ALA A 13 -2.43 -4.89 3.96
CA ALA A 13 -3.15 -5.37 2.77
C ALA A 13 -4.53 -4.69 2.61
N GLY A 14 -5.28 -4.53 3.71
CA GLY A 14 -6.54 -3.81 3.72
C GLY A 14 -6.39 -2.33 3.37
N ILE A 15 -5.40 -1.65 3.96
CA ILE A 15 -5.09 -0.24 3.69
C ILE A 15 -4.72 -0.04 2.23
N VAL A 16 -3.88 -0.90 1.65
CA VAL A 16 -3.45 -0.85 0.25
C VAL A 16 -4.64 -1.03 -0.69
N ALA A 17 -5.49 -2.03 -0.45
CA ALA A 17 -6.69 -2.25 -1.25
C ALA A 17 -7.66 -1.05 -1.21
N GLN A 18 -7.87 -0.47 -0.03
CA GLN A 18 -8.72 0.70 0.14
C GLN A 18 -8.11 1.94 -0.50
N THR A 19 -6.80 2.14 -0.40
CA THR A 19 -6.08 3.28 -1.00
C THR A 19 -6.11 3.19 -2.52
N ARG A 20 -5.95 1.98 -3.08
CA ARG A 20 -6.13 1.73 -4.52
C ARG A 20 -7.53 2.11 -5.00
N SER A 21 -8.57 1.74 -4.26
CA SER A 21 -9.94 2.09 -4.63
C SER A 21 -10.22 3.60 -4.57
N ASP A 22 -9.56 4.31 -3.66
CA ASP A 22 -9.82 5.72 -3.36
C ASP A 22 -9.00 6.67 -4.28
N VAL A 23 -7.72 6.34 -4.51
CA VAL A 23 -6.76 7.20 -5.19
C VAL A 23 -5.88 6.49 -6.21
N GLY A 24 -6.16 5.24 -6.60
CA GLY A 24 -5.28 4.46 -7.49
C GLY A 24 -5.01 5.06 -8.87
N THR A 25 -5.82 6.03 -9.32
CA THR A 25 -5.65 6.77 -10.59
C THR A 25 -4.96 8.13 -10.41
N ARG A 26 -4.59 8.49 -9.18
CA ARG A 26 -3.90 9.74 -8.83
C ARG A 26 -2.41 9.67 -9.13
N THR A 27 -1.71 10.78 -8.89
CA THR A 27 -0.26 10.83 -9.03
C THR A 27 0.43 9.97 -7.96
N PHE A 28 1.64 9.50 -8.25
CA PHE A 28 2.43 8.70 -7.33
C PHE A 28 2.61 9.38 -5.97
N ASP A 29 2.91 10.69 -5.97
CA ASP A 29 3.09 11.50 -4.76
C ASP A 29 1.80 11.59 -3.91
N GLU A 30 0.64 11.78 -4.54
CA GLU A 30 -0.65 11.76 -3.85
C GLU A 30 -0.97 10.39 -3.26
N ILE A 31 -0.74 9.31 -4.00
CA ILE A 31 -0.96 7.94 -3.50
C ILE A 31 -0.03 7.66 -2.31
N ARG A 32 1.24 8.06 -2.40
CA ARG A 32 2.23 7.94 -1.33
C ARG A 32 1.82 8.69 -0.07
N HIS A 33 1.39 9.93 -0.22
CA HIS A 33 0.94 10.75 0.89
C HIS A 33 -0.26 10.12 1.61
N VAL A 34 -1.25 9.64 0.85
CA VAL A 34 -2.45 9.00 1.42
C VAL A 34 -2.12 7.67 2.08
N LEU A 35 -1.27 6.84 1.45
CA LEU A 35 -0.86 5.56 2.00
C LEU A 35 -0.10 5.73 3.32
N ALA A 36 0.90 6.62 3.35
CA ALA A 36 1.70 6.91 4.54
C ALA A 36 0.81 7.36 5.71
N GLN A 37 -0.09 8.31 5.47
CA GLN A 37 -1.00 8.82 6.50
C GLN A 37 -1.90 7.72 7.09
N ARG A 38 -2.37 6.78 6.27
CA ARG A 38 -3.21 5.66 6.73
C ARG A 38 -2.42 4.64 7.55
N LEU A 39 -1.19 4.34 7.14
CA LEU A 39 -0.30 3.47 7.91
C LEU A 39 -0.03 4.06 9.30
N GLU A 40 0.30 5.35 9.36
CA GLU A 40 0.50 6.08 10.62
C GLU A 40 -0.74 6.06 11.52
N GLN A 41 -1.94 6.29 10.97
CA GLN A 41 -3.21 6.22 11.72
C GLN A 41 -3.47 4.84 12.35
N THR A 42 -2.94 3.78 11.74
CA THR A 42 -3.05 2.40 12.26
C THR A 42 -1.91 2.01 13.20
N GLY A 43 -0.94 2.90 13.41
CA GLY A 43 0.26 2.64 14.21
C GLY A 43 1.30 1.77 13.50
N ILE A 44 1.18 1.59 12.18
CA ILE A 44 2.11 0.79 11.38
C ILE A 44 3.18 1.72 10.82
N ALA A 45 4.43 1.48 11.23
CA ALA A 45 5.59 2.17 10.67
C ALA A 45 6.26 1.25 9.65
N LEU A 46 6.20 1.63 8.38
CA LEU A 46 6.95 0.98 7.29
C LEU A 46 8.08 1.90 6.83
N PRO A 47 9.22 1.35 6.39
CA PRO A 47 10.27 2.14 5.77
C PRO A 47 9.78 2.74 4.43
N ASP A 48 10.33 3.88 4.04
CA ASP A 48 9.96 4.57 2.81
C ASP A 48 10.05 3.67 1.56
N ASP A 49 11.07 2.80 1.47
CA ASP A 49 11.21 1.84 0.37
C ASP A 49 10.02 0.87 0.25
N GLU A 50 9.47 0.40 1.37
CA GLU A 50 8.28 -0.46 1.35
C GLU A 50 7.03 0.33 0.97
N ILE A 51 6.91 1.57 1.45
CA ILE A 51 5.81 2.46 1.07
C ILE A 51 5.84 2.70 -0.44
N ASP A 52 7.00 3.02 -1.01
CA ASP A 52 7.14 3.28 -2.45
C ASP A 52 6.80 2.05 -3.30
N GLU A 53 7.13 0.84 -2.86
CA GLU A 53 6.73 -0.39 -3.55
C GLU A 53 5.21 -0.62 -3.50
N LEU A 54 4.58 -0.37 -2.34
CA LEU A 54 3.12 -0.45 -2.21
C LEU A 54 2.42 0.62 -3.07
N VAL A 55 2.95 1.83 -3.13
CA VAL A 55 2.44 2.90 -4.00
C VAL A 55 2.56 2.50 -5.47
N ARG A 56 3.68 1.89 -5.86
CA ARG A 56 3.87 1.36 -7.21
C ARG A 56 2.82 0.30 -7.54
N GLN A 57 2.57 -0.64 -6.63
CA GLN A 57 1.52 -1.66 -6.77
C GLN A 57 0.13 -1.04 -6.93
N ILE A 58 -0.18 -0.01 -6.15
CA ILE A 58 -1.45 0.73 -6.24
C ILE A 58 -1.58 1.44 -7.59
N SER A 59 -0.53 2.15 -8.02
CA SER A 59 -0.52 2.99 -9.22
C SER A 59 -0.52 2.18 -10.52
N THR A 60 0.23 1.08 -10.57
CA THR A 60 0.22 0.17 -11.74
C THR A 60 -0.98 -0.77 -11.75
N GLY A 61 -1.72 -0.87 -10.64
CA GLY A 61 -2.81 -1.83 -10.47
C GLY A 61 -2.35 -3.29 -10.49
N ASP A 62 -1.04 -3.51 -10.42
CA ASP A 62 -0.39 -4.74 -10.80
C ASP A 62 -0.14 -5.60 -9.56
N ALA A 63 -1.09 -6.49 -9.29
CA ALA A 63 -0.71 -7.82 -8.86
C ALA A 63 -0.57 -8.64 -10.15
N ALA A 64 0.60 -8.59 -10.79
CA ALA A 64 0.98 -9.38 -11.96
C ALA A 64 0.18 -9.11 -13.26
N ALA A 65 0.75 -8.27 -14.14
CA ALA A 65 0.55 -8.36 -15.57
C ALA A 65 1.86 -8.83 -16.25
N PRO A 66 2.13 -10.15 -16.27
CA PRO A 66 2.95 -10.74 -17.30
C PRO A 66 2.02 -11.35 -18.34
N ASP A 67 1.54 -10.54 -19.30
CA ASP A 67 1.41 -10.97 -20.69
C ASP A 67 0.85 -9.83 -21.56
N ARG A 68 1.61 -9.43 -22.56
CA ARG A 68 1.12 -8.61 -23.67
C ARG A 68 1.26 -9.45 -24.93
N PRO A 69 0.16 -9.84 -25.61
CA PRO A 69 0.24 -10.40 -26.96
C PRO A 69 0.54 -9.33 -28.02
#